data_AF-A0A4R9PIR6-F1
#
_entry.id   AF-A0A4R9PIR6-F1
#
_cell.length_a   1.000
_cell.length_b   1.000
_cell.length_c   1.000
_cell.angle_alpha   90.00
_cell.angle_beta   90.00
_cell.angle_gamma   90.00
#
_symmetry.space_group_name_H-M   'P 1'
#
loop_
_entity.id
_entity.type
_entity.pdbx_description
1 polymer ?
#
loop_
_entity_poly.entity_id
_entity_poly.type
_entity_poly.pdbx_seq_one_letter_code
_entity_poly.pdbx_strand_id
1 'polypeptide(L)' 'MPKPSKRITGIVPSGKDGWEVHSAAWARKQAGEDIIMLSVGDHDFDTPSETIEACVNAVRGSNHHYTPLPGLPR' A
#
# COMPACT_ATOMS: atom_id res chain seq x y z
N MET A 1 -23.45 2.16 -19.98
CA MET A 1 -22.20 1.99 -19.21
C MET A 1 -21.30 0.99 -19.91
N PRO A 2 -19.98 1.21 -20.00
CA PRO A 2 -19.07 0.24 -20.59
C PRO A 2 -19.02 -1.05 -19.76
N LYS A 3 -18.77 -2.18 -20.42
CA LYS A 3 -18.59 -3.49 -19.78
C LYS A 3 -17.11 -3.75 -19.50
N PRO A 4 -16.73 -4.27 -18.31
CA PRO A 4 -15.37 -4.70 -18.04
C PRO A 4 -14.89 -5.82 -18.98
N SER A 5 -13.58 -5.91 -19.21
CA SER A 5 -13.01 -6.96 -20.07
C SER A 5 -13.11 -8.35 -19.42
N LYS A 6 -13.13 -9.41 -20.24
CA LYS A 6 -13.16 -10.81 -19.75
C LYS A 6 -11.99 -11.17 -18.83
N ARG A 7 -10.82 -10.52 -19.00
CA ARG A 7 -9.63 -10.77 -18.18
C ARG A 7 -9.81 -10.27 -16.75
N ILE A 8 -10.29 -9.04 -16.58
CA ILE A 8 -10.45 -8.46 -15.24
C ILE A 8 -11.59 -9.11 -14.47
N THR A 9 -12.64 -9.55 -15.16
CA THR A 9 -13.79 -10.23 -14.52
C THR A 9 -13.44 -11.61 -13.96
N GLY A 10 -12.31 -12.20 -14.36
CA GLY A 10 -11.87 -13.51 -13.87
C GLY A 10 -10.96 -13.46 -12.63
N ILE A 11 -10.50 -12.28 -12.20
CA ILE A 11 -9.49 -12.16 -11.13
C ILE A 11 -10.12 -12.26 -9.73
N VAL A 12 -11.39 -11.89 -9.56
CA VAL A 12 -12.09 -11.96 -8.25
C VAL A 12 -13.49 -12.55 -8.42
N PRO A 13 -13.65 -13.87 -8.37
CA PRO A 13 -14.92 -14.51 -8.72
C PRO A 13 -15.98 -14.45 -7.59
N SER A 14 -15.57 -14.34 -6.32
CA SER A 14 -16.38 -14.01 -5.12
C SER A 14 -15.63 -14.47 -3.86
N GLY A 15 -15.79 -13.75 -2.75
CA GLY A 15 -15.21 -14.09 -1.45
C GLY A 15 -15.06 -12.85 -0.57
N LYS A 16 -15.14 -13.03 0.75
CA LYS A 16 -14.75 -11.97 1.71
C LYS A 16 -13.26 -11.74 1.55
N ASP A 17 -12.86 -10.53 1.19
CA ASP A 17 -11.44 -10.20 1.14
C ASP A 17 -10.88 -10.11 2.58
N GLY A 18 -9.56 -10.24 2.73
CA GLY A 18 -8.92 -10.04 4.04
C GLY A 18 -9.18 -8.63 4.62
N TRP A 19 -9.60 -7.68 3.78
CA TRP A 19 -9.90 -6.31 4.17
C TRP A 19 -11.23 -6.18 4.91
N GLU A 20 -12.24 -7.01 4.61
CA GLU A 20 -13.49 -7.04 5.37
C GLU A 20 -13.25 -7.36 6.84
N VAL A 21 -12.42 -8.37 7.11
CA VAL A 21 -12.05 -8.77 8.48
C VAL A 21 -11.24 -7.69 9.18
N HIS A 22 -10.23 -7.14 8.48
CA HIS A 22 -9.43 -6.03 9.00
C HIS A 22 -10.31 -4.81 9.35
N SER A 23 -11.21 -4.41 8.46
CA SER A 23 -12.08 -3.25 8.64
C SER A 23 -13.05 -3.44 9.81
N ALA A 24 -13.65 -4.63 9.94
CA ALA A 24 -14.51 -4.95 11.07
C ALA A 24 -13.75 -4.93 12.41
N ALA A 25 -12.54 -5.50 12.45
CA ALA A 25 -11.68 -5.48 13.64
C ALA A 25 -11.21 -4.05 13.98
N TRP A 26 -10.89 -3.24 12.97
CA TRP A 26 -10.49 -1.84 13.14
C TRP A 26 -11.61 -0.98 13.73
N ALA A 27 -12.85 -1.15 13.25
CA ALA A 27 -14.01 -0.44 13.78
C ALA A 27 -14.24 -0.75 15.27
N ARG A 28 -14.16 -2.02 15.66
CA ARG A 28 -14.28 -2.47 17.05
C ARG A 28 -13.15 -1.94 17.93
N LYS A 29 -11.91 -1.93 17.42
CA LYS A 29 -10.74 -1.36 18.10
C LYS A 29 -10.93 0.14 18.35
N GLN A 30 -11.42 0.89 17.37
CA GLN A 30 -11.74 2.32 17.53
C GLN A 30 -12.92 2.56 18.50
N ALA A 31 -13.84 1.61 18.61
CA ALA A 31 -14.91 1.64 19.61
C ALA A 31 -14.44 1.33 21.05
N GLY A 32 -13.14 1.04 21.24
CA GLY A 32 -12.54 0.80 22.55
C GLY A 32 -12.45 -0.67 22.96
N GLU A 33 -12.74 -1.61 22.06
CA GLU A 33 -12.55 -3.04 22.34
C GLU A 33 -11.05 -3.41 22.33
N ASP A 34 -10.65 -4.30 23.25
CA ASP A 34 -9.28 -4.83 23.31
C ASP A 34 -9.03 -5.82 22.17
N ILE A 35 -8.35 -5.33 21.12
CA ILE A 35 -8.09 -6.07 19.88
C ILE A 35 -6.61 -5.98 19.50
N ILE A 36 -5.99 -7.15 19.41
CA ILE A 36 -4.66 -7.34 18.82
C ILE A 36 -4.82 -7.48 17.30
N MET A 37 -4.21 -6.56 16.55
CA MET A 37 -4.32 -6.54 15.08
C MET A 37 -3.20 -7.35 14.45
N LEU A 38 -3.54 -8.48 13.81
CA LEU A 38 -2.60 -9.39 13.13
C LEU A 38 -2.87 -9.51 11.62
N SER A 39 -3.57 -8.54 11.04
CA SER A 39 -4.00 -8.59 9.63
C SER A 39 -3.20 -7.65 8.71
N VAL A 40 -2.28 -6.85 9.26
CA VAL A 40 -1.46 -5.90 8.48
C VAL A 40 -0.15 -6.59 8.14
N GLY A 41 0.18 -6.63 6.85
CA GLY A 41 1.42 -7.23 6.34
C GLY A 41 2.59 -6.25 6.20
N ASP A 42 2.40 -5.01 6.65
CA ASP A 42 3.45 -3.99 6.70
C ASP A 42 4.21 -4.07 8.03
N HIS A 43 5.44 -3.57 8.06
CA HIS A 43 6.27 -3.54 9.26
C HIS A 43 5.83 -2.45 10.25
N ASP A 44 6.22 -2.61 11.51
CA ASP A 44 5.89 -1.71 12.62
C ASP A 44 6.94 -0.63 12.91
N PHE A 45 8.08 -0.66 12.22
CA PHE A 45 9.12 0.36 12.32
C PHE A 45 9.00 1.43 11.22
N ASP A 46 9.55 2.61 11.49
CA ASP A 46 9.60 3.70 10.51
C ASP A 46 10.66 3.46 9.43
N THR A 47 10.46 4.07 8.26
CA THR A 47 11.50 4.10 7.23
C THR A 47 12.80 4.71 7.81
N PRO A 48 13.98 4.10 7.60
CA PRO A 48 15.25 4.63 8.11
C PRO A 48 15.51 6.08 7.67
N SER A 49 16.06 6.90 8.59
CA SER A 49 16.29 8.32 8.36
C SER A 49 17.14 8.63 7.13
N GLU A 50 18.13 7.80 6.85
CA GLU A 50 19.05 7.91 5.74
C GLU A 50 18.33 7.74 4.40
N THR A 51 17.34 6.84 4.34
CA THR A 51 16.48 6.65 3.17
C THR A 51 15.59 7.87 2.94
N ILE A 52 15.04 8.42 4.03
CA ILE A 52 14.21 9.64 3.97
C ILE A 52 15.06 10.82 3.46
N GLU A 53 16.24 11.03 4.02
CA GLU A 53 17.13 12.13 3.61
C GLU A 53 17.62 11.98 2.17
N ALA A 54 17.91 10.75 1.72
CA ALA A 54 18.23 10.49 0.32
C ALA A 54 17.08 10.88 -0.62
N CYS A 55 15.84 10.54 -0.25
CA CYS A 55 14.63 10.91 -1.01
C CYS A 55 14.45 12.44 -1.05
N VAL A 56 14.57 13.11 0.11
CA VAL A 56 14.47 14.57 0.21
C VAL A 56 15.51 15.27 -0.67
N ASN A 57 16.75 14.81 -0.63
CA ASN A 57 17.83 15.35 -1.46
C ASN A 57 17.59 15.11 -2.95
N ALA A 58 17.10 13.92 -3.33
CA ALA A 58 16.77 13.62 -4.72
C ALA A 58 15.67 14.57 -5.25
N VAL A 59 14.61 14.79 -4.47
CA VAL A 59 13.52 15.72 -4.83
C VAL A 59 14.03 17.15 -4.95
N ARG A 60 14.84 17.63 -4.00
CA ARG A 60 15.46 18.97 -4.06
C ARG A 60 16.42 19.12 -5.24
N GLY A 61 17.07 18.04 -5.65
CA GLY A 61 17.94 17.97 -6.83
C GLY A 61 17.20 17.79 -8.16
N SER A 62 15.90 18.08 -8.22
CA SER A 62 15.05 18.00 -9.42
C SER A 62 14.83 16.59 -9.97
N ASN A 63 15.01 15.54 -9.16
CA ASN A 63 14.69 14.15 -9.56
C ASN A 63 13.19 13.84 -9.41
N HIS A 64 12.35 14.61 -10.09
CA HIS A 64 10.88 14.48 -10.08
C HIS A 64 10.29 14.45 -11.50
N HIS A 65 11.08 13.96 -12.46
CA HIS A 65 10.71 13.78 -13.86
C HIS A 65 10.86 12.32 -14.27
N TYR A 66 10.45 12.01 -15.50
CA TYR A 66 10.55 10.66 -16.03
C TYR A 66 11.97 10.11 -15.95
N THR A 67 12.06 8.85 -15.53
CA THR A 67 13.27 8.04 -15.62
C THR A 67 13.25 7.22 -16.92
N PRO A 68 14.40 6.66 -17.34
CA PRO A 68 14.40 5.61 -18.34
C PRO A 68 13.50 4.44 -17.90
N LEU A 69 12.93 3.72 -18.89
CA LEU A 69 12.08 2.55 -18.64
C LEU A 69 12.70 1.49 -17.72
N PRO A 70 14.01 1.14 -17.82
CA PRO A 70 14.62 0.17 -16.91
C PRO A 70 14.93 0.74 -15.51
N GLY A 71 14.70 2.04 -15.27
CA GLY A 71 15.10 2.75 -14.05
C GLY A 71 16.29 3.67 -14.25
N LEU A 72 16.73 4.33 -13.17
CA LEU A 72 17.94 5.15 -13.17
C LEU A 72 19.20 4.26 -13.35
N PRO A 73 20.23 4.75 -14.06
CA PRO A 73 21.51 4.03 -14.19
C PRO A 73 22.18 3.83 -12.81
N ARG A 74 23.00 2.78 -12.70
CA ARG A 74 23.85 2.53 -11.53
C ARG A 74 25.15 3.31 -11.60
#